data_AF-A0A4Y2IYH8-F1
#
_entry.id   AF-A0A4Y2IYH8-F1
#
_cell.length_a   1.000
_cell.length_b   1.000
_cell.length_c   1.000
_cell.angle_alpha   90.00
_cell.angle_beta   90.00
_cell.angle_gamma   90.00
#
_symmetry.space_group_name_H-M   'P 1'
#
loop_
_entity.id
_entity.type
_entity.pdbx_description
1 polymer ?
#
loop_
_entity_poly.entity_id
_entity_poly.type
_entity_poly.pdbx_seq_one_letter_code
_entity_poly.pdbx_strand_id
1 'polypeptide(L)'
;MILEKINYQEHRWMVCGDYKMLTMLLGQQAGYSKYPCFLCLWDSRVRDLHWTKTDWSLRGAVTPGGKNVINTTLVPPKKVLLPPLHIKLGLMKQFIKSLPKYGECFRYLRSKFP
;
A
#
# COMPACT_ATOMS: atom_id res chain seq x y z
N MET A 1 -5.59 7.12 22.42
CA MET A 1 -5.40 6.77 20.99
C MET A 1 -6.76 6.50 20.33
N ILE A 2 -6.97 6.75 19.02
CA ILE A 2 -8.30 6.56 18.37
C ILE A 2 -8.88 5.15 18.57
N LEU A 3 -8.02 4.12 18.58
CA LEU A 3 -8.40 2.72 18.79
C LEU A 3 -9.00 2.45 20.19
N GLU A 4 -8.59 3.20 21.22
CA GLU A 4 -9.17 3.10 22.56
C GLU A 4 -10.57 3.70 22.60
N LYS A 5 -10.75 4.84 21.91
CA LYS A 5 -12.05 5.55 21.87
C LYS A 5 -13.14 4.74 21.16
N ILE A 6 -12.75 3.85 20.25
CA ILE A 6 -13.66 2.93 19.56
C ILE A 6 -13.63 1.51 20.14
N ASN A 7 -12.98 1.31 21.28
CA ASN A 7 -12.86 0.04 21.97
C ASN A 7 -12.43 -1.13 21.05
N TYR A 8 -11.39 -0.90 20.24
CA TYR A 8 -10.98 -1.84 19.20
C TYR A 8 -10.61 -3.22 19.74
N GLN A 9 -10.04 -3.30 20.95
CA GLN A 9 -9.63 -4.57 21.56
C GLN A 9 -10.83 -5.51 21.81
N GLU A 10 -11.99 -4.95 22.13
CA GLU A 10 -13.21 -5.73 22.32
C GLU A 10 -13.78 -6.21 20.98
N HIS A 11 -13.97 -5.28 20.05
CA HIS A 11 -14.72 -5.57 18.81
C HIS A 11 -13.88 -6.23 17.72
N ARG A 12 -12.57 -5.92 17.65
CA ARG A 12 -11.61 -6.49 16.68
C ARG A 12 -12.10 -6.43 15.23
N TRP A 13 -12.70 -5.29 14.85
CA TRP A 13 -13.22 -5.06 13.50
C TRP A 13 -12.12 -5.16 12.43
N MET A 14 -12.55 -5.43 11.19
CA MET A 14 -11.67 -5.28 10.03
C MET A 14 -11.43 -3.80 9.76
N VAL A 15 -10.18 -3.43 9.51
CA VAL A 15 -9.77 -2.05 9.22
C VAL A 15 -9.43 -1.93 7.74
N CYS A 16 -10.09 -0.99 7.07
CA CYS A 16 -9.78 -0.59 5.70
C CYS A 16 -9.54 0.92 5.68
N GLY A 17 -8.54 1.37 4.93
CA GLY A 17 -8.20 2.78 4.86
C GLY A 17 -7.11 3.05 3.84
N ASP A 18 -6.70 4.31 3.74
CA ASP A 18 -5.56 4.68 2.90
C ASP A 18 -4.28 3.94 3.33
N TYR A 19 -3.39 3.69 2.38
CA TYR A 19 -2.14 2.97 2.65
C TYR A 19 -1.28 3.68 3.69
N LYS A 20 -1.29 5.02 3.76
CA LYS A 20 -0.52 5.76 4.76
C LYS A 20 -1.02 5.46 6.18
N MET A 21 -2.32 5.49 6.42
CA MET A 21 -2.95 5.13 7.69
C MET A 21 -2.68 3.67 8.04
N LEU A 22 -2.79 2.75 7.08
CA LEU A 22 -2.48 1.35 7.30
C LEU A 22 -1.01 1.14 7.69
N THR A 23 -0.07 1.84 7.05
CA THR A 23 1.36 1.75 7.43
C THR A 23 1.60 2.26 8.85
N MET A 24 0.90 3.30 9.29
CA MET A 24 0.99 3.79 10.67
C MET A 24 0.44 2.77 11.68
N LEU A 25 -0.73 2.17 11.41
CA LEU A 25 -1.31 1.15 12.28
C LEU A 25 -0.45 -0.13 12.36
N LEU A 26 0.29 -0.43 11.30
CA LEU A 26 1.19 -1.58 11.23
C LEU A 26 2.62 -1.25 11.68
N GLY A 27 2.87 -0.05 12.19
CA GLY A 27 4.18 0.36 12.70
C GLY A 27 5.28 0.42 11.65
N GLN A 28 4.92 0.54 10.37
CA GLN A 28 5.88 0.63 9.26
C GLN A 28 6.42 2.05 9.09
N GLN A 29 7.66 2.14 8.63
CA GLN A 29 8.30 3.39 8.28
C GLN A 29 7.58 4.05 7.10
N ALA A 30 7.24 5.33 7.24
CA ALA A 30 6.67 6.14 6.17
C ALA A 30 7.72 6.52 5.10
N GLY A 31 7.25 6.91 3.91
CA GLY A 31 8.09 7.38 2.81
C GLY A 31 8.57 6.26 1.88
N TYR A 32 9.63 6.52 1.13
CA TYR A 32 10.17 5.61 0.12
C TYR A 32 11.08 4.54 0.76
N SER A 33 10.46 3.53 1.37
CA SER A 33 11.16 2.44 2.04
C SER A 33 11.42 1.25 1.11
N LYS A 34 12.39 0.39 1.48
CA LYS A 34 12.80 -0.77 0.67
C LYS A 34 11.70 -1.83 0.53
N TYR A 35 10.94 -2.05 1.59
CA TYR A 35 9.87 -3.06 1.70
C TYR A 35 8.59 -2.37 2.17
N PRO A 36 7.90 -1.63 1.28
CA PRO A 36 6.73 -0.85 1.64
C PRO A 36 5.47 -1.71 1.83
N CYS A 37 5.41 -2.88 1.21
CA CYS A 37 4.25 -3.76 1.29
C CYS A 37 4.16 -4.44 2.67
N PHE A 38 2.97 -4.44 3.28
CA PHE A 38 2.71 -5.12 4.55
C PHE A 38 2.38 -6.62 4.40
N LEU A 39 2.14 -7.10 3.18
CA LEU A 39 1.82 -8.51 2.91
C LEU A 39 3.04 -9.33 2.48
N CYS A 40 3.97 -8.70 1.75
CA CYS A 40 5.15 -9.37 1.20
C CYS A 40 6.40 -8.48 1.28
N LEU A 41 7.56 -9.08 1.03
CA LEU A 41 8.86 -8.43 0.99
C LEU A 41 9.21 -7.95 -0.41
N TRP A 42 8.23 -7.32 -1.07
CA TRP A 42 8.44 -6.65 -2.34
C TRP A 42 9.48 -5.55 -2.18
N ASP A 43 10.57 -5.65 -2.95
CA ASP A 43 11.68 -4.70 -2.90
C ASP A 43 11.45 -3.56 -3.90
N SER A 44 11.11 -2.37 -3.39
CA SER A 44 10.84 -1.19 -4.20
C SER A 44 12.07 -0.68 -4.96
N ARG A 45 13.28 -1.15 -4.59
CA ARG A 45 14.55 -0.67 -5.16
C ARG A 45 15.04 -1.53 -6.33
N VAL A 46 14.51 -2.75 -6.51
CA VAL A 46 14.93 -3.71 -7.55
C VAL A 46 14.08 -3.58 -8.81
N ARG A 47 14.28 -2.48 -9.56
CA ARG A 47 13.43 -2.07 -10.69
C ARG A 47 13.43 -3.05 -11.87
N ASP A 48 14.52 -3.75 -12.06
CA ASP A 48 14.72 -4.78 -13.09
C ASP A 48 13.79 -5.99 -12.91
N LEU A 49 13.45 -6.34 -11.68
CA LEU A 49 12.56 -7.46 -11.37
C LEU A 49 11.09 -7.06 -11.18
N HIS A 50 10.75 -5.75 -11.21
CA HIS A 50 9.40 -5.27 -10.87
C HIS A 50 8.30 -5.83 -11.76
N TRP A 51 8.61 -6.14 -13.02
CA TRP A 51 7.63 -6.59 -14.02
C TRP A 51 7.76 -8.08 -14.39
N THR A 52 8.83 -8.73 -13.95
CA THR A 52 9.11 -10.15 -14.25
C THR A 52 8.87 -11.05 -13.05
N LYS A 53 9.08 -10.53 -11.84
CA LYS A 53 8.87 -11.28 -10.60
C LYS A 53 7.48 -11.03 -10.01
N THR A 54 6.64 -12.06 -10.08
CA THR A 54 5.30 -12.08 -9.49
C THR A 54 5.31 -12.49 -8.02
N ASP A 55 6.19 -13.42 -7.65
CA ASP A 55 6.18 -14.05 -6.32
C ASP A 55 7.26 -13.47 -5.41
N TRP A 56 6.82 -12.68 -4.43
CA TRP A 56 7.66 -12.12 -3.38
C TRP A 56 7.42 -12.84 -2.07
N SER A 57 8.48 -13.06 -1.29
CA SER A 57 8.36 -13.77 -0.02
C SER A 57 7.36 -13.08 0.89
N LEU A 58 6.49 -13.87 1.53
CA LEU A 58 5.49 -13.34 2.43
C LEU A 58 6.15 -12.62 3.59
N ARG A 59 5.53 -11.51 4.02
CA ARG A 59 5.94 -10.84 5.25
C ARG A 59 5.44 -11.70 6.41
N GLY A 60 6.38 -12.33 7.09
CA GLY A 60 6.13 -13.04 8.34
C GLY A 60 5.87 -12.09 9.51
N ALA A 61 6.52 -12.33 10.65
CA ALA A 61 6.35 -11.49 11.83
C ALA A 61 6.73 -10.01 11.55
N VAL A 62 5.85 -9.10 11.99
CA VAL A 62 6.05 -7.64 11.91
C VAL A 62 6.81 -7.21 13.16
N THR A 63 8.11 -7.53 13.22
CA THR A 63 8.98 -7.22 14.36
C THR A 63 9.66 -5.86 14.20
N PRO A 64 9.59 -4.96 15.19
CA PRO A 64 10.32 -3.69 15.17
C PRO A 64 11.82 -3.89 14.91
N GLY A 65 12.43 -2.98 14.15
CA GLY A 65 13.84 -3.03 13.76
C GLY A 65 14.12 -3.82 12.47
N GLY A 66 13.14 -4.56 11.94
CA GLY A 66 13.30 -5.38 10.73
C GLY A 66 12.43 -4.91 9.56
N LYS A 67 12.97 -4.98 8.33
CA LYS A 67 12.19 -4.87 7.08
C LYS A 67 11.24 -3.65 7.03
N ASN A 68 11.72 -2.50 7.51
CA ASN A 68 11.02 -1.20 7.65
C ASN A 68 9.85 -1.17 8.64
N VAL A 69 9.84 -2.05 9.63
CA VAL A 69 8.98 -1.96 10.80
C VAL A 69 9.76 -1.20 11.87
N ILE A 70 9.24 -0.06 12.31
CA ILE A 70 9.90 0.80 13.31
C ILE A 70 9.19 0.77 14.66
N ASN A 71 7.89 0.44 14.67
CA ASN A 71 7.06 0.39 15.87
C ASN A 71 6.28 -0.92 15.94
N THR A 72 5.75 -1.23 17.12
CA THR A 72 4.82 -2.34 17.31
C THR A 72 3.52 -2.10 16.55
N THR A 73 2.92 -3.18 16.03
CA THR A 73 1.63 -3.12 15.34
C THR A 73 0.51 -2.81 16.33
N LEU A 74 -0.33 -1.82 16.02
CA LEU A 74 -1.50 -1.48 16.82
C LEU A 74 -2.73 -2.33 16.44
N VAL A 75 -2.72 -2.88 15.22
CA VAL A 75 -3.77 -3.76 14.68
C VAL A 75 -3.11 -5.00 14.08
N PRO A 76 -3.65 -6.22 14.30
CA PRO A 76 -3.12 -7.41 13.66
C PRO A 76 -3.16 -7.30 12.12
N PRO A 77 -2.10 -7.66 11.38
CA PRO A 77 -2.10 -7.60 9.91
C PRO A 77 -3.27 -8.35 9.26
N LYS A 78 -3.71 -9.46 9.86
CA LYS A 78 -4.87 -10.25 9.41
C LYS A 78 -6.21 -9.52 9.54
N LYS A 79 -6.26 -8.41 10.28
CA LYS A 79 -7.44 -7.53 10.45
C LYS A 79 -7.40 -6.32 9.52
N VAL A 80 -6.40 -6.21 8.64
CA VAL A 80 -6.30 -5.13 7.66
C VAL A 80 -6.81 -5.62 6.30
N LEU A 81 -7.71 -4.85 5.70
CA LEU A 81 -8.20 -5.05 4.35
C LEU A 81 -7.42 -4.17 3.38
N LEU A 82 -7.12 -4.71 2.19
CA LEU A 82 -6.59 -3.91 1.09
C LEU A 82 -7.66 -2.93 0.62
N PRO A 83 -7.36 -1.63 0.50
CA PRO A 83 -8.33 -0.65 0.03
C PRO A 83 -8.51 -0.76 -1.51
N PRO A 84 -9.62 -1.32 -2.01
CA PRO A 84 -9.78 -1.58 -3.44
C PRO A 84 -9.77 -0.28 -4.26
N LEU A 85 -10.34 0.79 -3.69
CA LEU A 85 -10.37 2.11 -4.30
C LEU A 85 -8.96 2.68 -4.52
N HIS A 86 -8.09 2.66 -3.50
CA HIS A 86 -6.74 3.20 -3.61
C HIS A 86 -5.86 2.43 -4.61
N ILE A 87 -6.06 1.10 -4.71
CA ILE A 87 -5.41 0.28 -5.74
C ILE A 87 -5.86 0.70 -7.13
N LYS A 88 -7.19 0.79 -7.36
CA LYS A 88 -7.75 1.18 -8.65
C LYS A 88 -7.29 2.57 -9.07
N LEU A 89 -7.33 3.55 -8.17
CA LEU A 89 -6.86 4.91 -8.42
C LEU A 89 -5.36 4.95 -8.72
N GLY A 90 -4.55 4.17 -7.98
CA GLY A 90 -3.11 4.06 -8.21
C GLY A 90 -2.78 3.48 -9.60
N LEU A 91 -3.46 2.41 -10.01
CA LEU A 91 -3.29 1.79 -11.32
C LEU A 91 -3.70 2.75 -12.45
N MET A 92 -4.87 3.37 -12.34
CA MET A 92 -5.32 4.35 -13.34
C MET A 92 -4.35 5.53 -13.46
N LYS A 93 -3.80 6.01 -12.34
CA LYS A 93 -2.78 7.07 -12.36
C LYS A 93 -1.51 6.64 -13.13
N GLN A 94 -1.01 5.43 -12.91
CA GLN A 94 0.18 4.94 -13.62
C GLN A 94 -0.12 4.68 -15.11
N PHE A 95 -1.28 4.11 -15.42
CA PHE A 95 -1.74 3.93 -16.79
C PHE A 95 -1.72 5.26 -17.55
N ILE A 96 -2.39 6.30 -17.02
CA ILE A 96 -2.44 7.62 -17.64
C ILE A 96 -1.04 8.25 -17.77
N LYS A 97 -0.18 8.10 -16.76
CA LYS A 97 1.21 8.60 -16.81
C LYS A 97 2.08 7.93 -17.88
N SER A 98 1.77 6.68 -18.23
CA SER A 98 2.52 5.94 -19.24
C SER A 98 2.13 6.33 -20.68
N LEU A 99 0.98 7.01 -20.86
CA LEU A 99 0.52 7.42 -22.18
C LEU A 99 1.37 8.58 -22.74
N PRO A 100 1.69 8.58 -24.04
CA PRO A 100 2.33 9.72 -24.69
C PRO A 100 1.46 10.98 -24.56
N LYS A 101 2.04 12.08 -24.06
CA LYS A 101 1.32 13.35 -23.84
C LYS A 101 0.57 13.88 -25.06
N TYR A 102 1.09 13.61 -26.25
CA TYR A 102 0.49 14.03 -27.53
C TYR A 102 -0.11 12.86 -28.34
N GLY A 103 -0.23 11.66 -27.77
CA GLY A 103 -0.84 10.51 -28.45
C GLY A 103 -2.37 10.63 -28.54
N GLU A 104 -2.96 10.01 -29.56
CA GLU A 104 -4.42 10.03 -29.79
C GLU A 104 -5.21 9.56 -28.56
N CYS A 105 -4.74 8.51 -27.87
CA CYS A 105 -5.39 8.01 -26.66
C CYS A 105 -5.47 9.06 -25.55
N PHE A 106 -4.38 9.78 -25.26
CA PHE A 106 -4.37 10.82 -24.24
C PHE A 106 -5.23 12.02 -24.65
N ARG A 107 -5.24 12.40 -25.94
CA ARG A 107 -6.13 13.45 -26.46
C ARG A 107 -7.60 13.08 -26.34
N TYR A 108 -7.95 11.83 -26.65
CA TYR A 108 -9.30 11.30 -26.46
C TYR A 108 -9.71 11.32 -24.98
N LEU A 109 -8.83 10.89 -24.07
CA LEU A 109 -9.12 10.94 -22.64
C LEU A 109 -9.35 12.38 -22.17
N ARG A 110 -8.53 13.34 -22.62
CA ARG A 110 -8.71 14.76 -22.31
C ARG A 110 -10.03 15.35 -22.85
N SER A 111 -10.57 14.82 -23.95
CA SER A 111 -11.87 15.28 -24.46
C SER A 111 -13.07 14.70 -23.70
N LYS A 112 -12.88 13.61 -22.96
CA LYS A 112 -13.92 12.96 -22.14
C LYS A 112 -13.89 13.37 -20.67
N PHE A 113 -12.71 13.70 -20.15
CA PHE A 113 -12.51 14.07 -18.75
C PHE A 113 -12.01 15.53 -18.68
N PRO A 114 -12.83 16.48 -18.20
CA PRO A 114 -12.46 17.89 -18.10
C PRO A 114 -11.30 18.16 -17.14
#